data_AF-A0A971K920-F1
#
_entry.id   AF-A0A971K920-F1
#
_cell.length_a   1.000
_cell.length_b   1.000
_cell.length_c   1.000
_cell.angle_alpha   90.00
_cell.angle_beta   90.00
_cell.angle_gamma   90.00
#
_symmetry.space_group_name_H-M   'P 1'
#
loop_
_entity.id
_entity.type
_entity.pdbx_description
1 polymer ?
#
loop_
_entity_poly.entity_id
_entity_poly.type
_entity_poly.pdbx_seq_one_letter_code
_entity_poly.pdbx_strand_id
1 'polypeptide(L)'
;FNTILKNAIYTKKLIPPEKLDISVQHLSNIERGRRFVTAELLDRIAEIFVVPLSDLFIDIMPLQANKLKAQAKRITAIIDNELFEFTAKIKKKIIDSL
;
A
#
# COMPACT_ATOMS: atom_id res chain seq x y z
N PHE A 1 8.02 -4.09 1.35
CA PHE A 1 8.97 -3.01 1.63
C PHE A 1 8.36 -1.61 1.74
N ASN A 2 7.07 -1.38 1.47
CA ASN A 2 6.40 -0.07 1.60
C ASN A 2 5.93 0.26 3.04
N THR A 3 6.60 -0.30 4.06
CA THR A 3 6.02 -0.38 5.41
C THR A 3 6.98 -0.24 6.58
N ILE A 4 8.30 -0.22 6.37
CA ILE A 4 9.27 -0.15 7.48
C ILE A 4 9.07 1.14 8.31
N LEU A 5 8.60 2.21 7.68
CA LEU A 5 8.37 3.49 8.38
C LEU A 5 6.94 3.70 8.88
N LYS A 6 5.97 2.84 8.57
CA LYS A 6 4.56 3.16 8.91
C LYS A 6 4.29 3.12 10.42
N ASN A 7 4.94 2.27 11.20
CA ASN A 7 4.73 2.26 12.66
C ASN A 7 5.56 3.29 13.45
N ALA A 8 6.75 3.67 12.96
CA ALA A 8 7.42 4.89 13.42
C ALA A 8 6.47 6.11 13.28
N ILE A 9 5.78 6.20 12.14
CA ILE A 9 4.83 7.29 11.82
C ILE A 9 3.48 7.15 12.58
N TYR A 10 3.03 5.95 12.96
CA TYR A 10 1.79 5.76 13.73
C TYR A 10 1.86 6.29 15.17
N THR A 11 3.06 6.57 15.70
CA THR A 11 3.24 7.27 16.98
C THR A 11 3.08 8.80 16.90
N LYS A 12 2.70 9.36 15.73
CA LYS A 12 2.65 10.81 15.46
C LYS A 12 4.00 11.55 15.63
N LYS A 13 5.13 10.85 15.77
CA LYS A 13 6.46 11.44 15.66
C LYS A 13 7.05 11.12 14.29
N LEU A 14 6.92 12.08 13.37
CA LEU A 14 7.69 12.10 12.13
C LEU A 14 9.19 12.03 12.48
N ILE A 15 9.96 11.19 11.79
CA ILE A 15 11.43 11.24 11.89
C ILE A 15 11.87 12.50 11.16
N PRO A 16 12.49 13.47 11.84
CA PRO A 16 13.06 14.62 11.16
C PRO A 16 14.15 14.12 10.20
N PRO A 17 14.11 14.46 8.91
CA PRO A 17 15.13 14.04 7.93
C PRO A 17 16.54 14.39 8.39
N GLU A 18 16.69 15.47 9.16
CA GLU A 18 17.98 15.92 9.71
C GLU A 18 18.60 14.90 10.67
N LYS A 19 17.79 14.08 11.35
CA LYS A 19 18.29 13.02 12.25
C LYS A 19 18.81 11.79 11.53
N LEU A 20 18.41 11.61 10.27
CA LEU A 20 18.78 10.46 9.44
C LEU A 20 19.91 10.77 8.47
N ASP A 21 20.35 12.02 8.40
CA ASP A 21 21.34 12.50 7.42
C ASP A 21 20.95 12.15 5.98
N ILE A 22 19.66 12.31 5.65
CA ILE A 22 19.13 12.09 4.31
C ILE A 22 18.23 13.26 3.90
N SER A 23 18.11 13.49 2.60
CA SER A 23 17.19 14.52 2.10
C SER A 23 15.73 14.14 2.36
N VAL A 24 14.88 15.15 2.52
CA VAL A 24 13.41 14.99 2.60
C VAL A 24 12.89 14.13 1.46
N GLN A 25 13.40 14.34 0.24
CA GLN A 25 12.99 13.56 -0.93
C GLN A 25 13.40 12.10 -0.83
N HIS A 26 14.58 11.80 -0.27
CA HIS A 26 15.03 10.43 -0.02
C HIS A 26 14.12 9.75 1.00
N LEU A 27 13.89 10.37 2.16
CA LEU A 27 12.98 9.86 3.18
C LEU A 27 11.58 9.60 2.59
N SER A 28 11.06 10.55 1.83
CA SER A 28 9.74 10.43 1.20
C SER A 28 9.66 9.33 0.14
N ASN A 29 10.76 9.02 -0.55
CA ASN A 29 10.83 7.87 -1.46
C ASN A 29 10.86 6.54 -0.70
N ILE A 30 11.51 6.49 0.46
CA ILE A 30 11.49 5.32 1.35
C ILE A 30 10.08 5.09 1.91
N GLU A 31 9.44 6.13 2.46
CA GLU A 31 8.08 6.06 3.04
C GLU A 31 7.03 5.58 2.04
N ARG A 32 7.19 5.95 0.75
CA ARG A 32 6.31 5.52 -0.34
C ARG A 32 6.71 4.18 -0.96
N GLY A 33 7.77 3.53 -0.46
CA GLY A 33 8.29 2.27 -0.98
C GLY A 33 8.82 2.36 -2.41
N ARG A 34 9.26 3.56 -2.83
CA ARG A 34 9.88 3.81 -4.14
C ARG A 34 11.40 3.61 -4.10
N ARG A 35 11.98 3.48 -2.91
CA ARG A 35 13.40 3.21 -2.69
C ARG A 35 13.58 2.25 -1.51
N PHE A 36 14.56 1.37 -1.60
CA PHE A 36 14.94 0.48 -0.51
C PHE A 36 15.78 1.21 0.53
N VAL A 37 15.61 0.85 1.80
CA VAL A 37 16.43 1.31 2.93
C VAL A 37 17.71 0.47 2.96
N THR A 38 18.87 1.11 3.16
CA THR A 38 20.13 0.37 3.38
C THR A 38 20.20 -0.16 4.80
N ALA A 39 21.07 -1.13 5.06
CA ALA A 39 21.25 -1.66 6.41
C ALA A 39 21.66 -0.56 7.41
N GLU A 40 22.59 0.31 7.01
CA GLU A 40 23.09 1.41 7.86
C GLU A 40 22.00 2.45 8.19
N LEU A 41 21.02 2.61 7.31
CA LEU A 41 19.90 3.52 7.56
C LEU A 41 18.84 2.85 8.44
N LEU A 42 18.65 1.53 8.33
CA LEU A 42 17.79 0.75 9.23
C LEU A 42 18.31 0.79 10.67
N ASP A 43 19.61 0.58 10.87
CA ASP A 43 20.23 0.62 12.20
C ASP A 43 20.05 1.99 12.86
N ARG A 44 20.30 3.07 12.10
CA ARG A 44 20.05 4.45 12.58
C ARG A 44 18.60 4.70 12.96
N ILE A 45 17.64 4.18 12.18
CA ILE A 45 16.22 4.29 12.52
C ILE A 45 15.94 3.55 13.84
N ALA A 46 16.47 2.34 14.01
CA ALA A 46 16.28 1.54 15.24
C ALA A 46 16.84 2.28 16.47
N GLU A 47 18.03 2.88 16.34
CA GLU A 47 18.67 3.69 17.37
C GLU A 47 17.83 4.93 17.75
N ILE A 48 17.32 5.68 16.76
CA ILE A 48 16.52 6.88 16.99
C ILE A 48 15.23 6.55 17.75
N PHE A 49 14.61 5.41 17.45
CA PHE A 49 13.40 4.96 18.12
C PHE A 49 13.65 4.18 19.40
N VAL A 50 14.90 3.82 19.68
CA VAL A 50 15.29 2.99 20.82
C VAL A 50 14.51 1.67 20.82
N VAL A 51 14.44 1.03 19.64
CA VAL A 51 13.77 -0.25 19.44
C VAL A 51 14.72 -1.28 18.81
N PRO A 52 14.54 -2.58 19.08
CA PRO A 52 15.21 -3.63 18.34
C PRO A 52 14.95 -3.51 16.82
N LEU A 53 15.96 -3.87 16.02
CA LEU A 53 15.85 -3.87 14.56
C LEU A 53 14.68 -4.74 14.06
N SER A 54 14.38 -5.86 14.76
CA SER A 54 13.22 -6.72 14.49
C SER A 54 11.89 -5.97 14.50
N ASP A 55 11.77 -4.96 15.37
CA ASP A 55 10.52 -4.24 15.61
C ASP A 55 10.24 -3.22 14.51
N LEU A 56 11.25 -2.90 13.68
CA LEU A 56 11.06 -2.13 12.44
C LEU A 56 10.37 -2.95 11.34
N PHE A 57 10.32 -4.28 11.47
CA PHE A 57 9.69 -5.16 10.51
C PHE A 57 8.34 -5.63 11.03
N ILE A 58 7.27 -5.08 10.46
CA ILE A 58 5.92 -5.61 10.66
C ILE A 58 5.67 -6.69 9.61
N ASP A 59 5.13 -7.82 10.06
CA ASP A 59 4.71 -8.92 9.23
C ASP A 59 3.84 -8.44 8.04
N ILE A 60 4.27 -8.79 6.83
CA ILE A 60 3.91 -8.10 5.58
C ILE A 60 2.54 -8.55 5.05
N MET A 61 1.97 -9.60 5.65
CA MET A 61 0.72 -10.24 5.20
C MET A 61 -0.48 -9.29 5.07
N PRO A 62 -0.77 -8.35 6.01
CA PRO A 62 -2.02 -7.59 5.97
C PRO A 62 -2.10 -6.55 4.84
N LEU A 63 -0.96 -6.00 4.40
CA LEU A 63 -0.95 -4.89 3.44
C LEU A 63 -1.07 -5.33 1.99
N GLN A 64 -0.49 -6.47 1.64
CA GLN A 64 -0.72 -7.08 0.32
C GLN A 64 -2.18 -7.51 0.19
N ALA A 65 -2.76 -8.07 1.27
CA ALA A 65 -4.18 -8.44 1.30
C ALA A 65 -5.11 -7.26 1.02
N ASN A 66 -4.84 -6.08 1.58
CA ASN A 66 -5.66 -4.88 1.33
C ASN A 66 -5.58 -4.39 -0.13
N LYS A 67 -4.39 -4.41 -0.73
CA LYS A 67 -4.22 -4.01 -2.15
C LYS A 67 -4.90 -5.00 -3.09
N LEU A 68 -4.75 -6.30 -2.83
CA LEU A 68 -5.41 -7.37 -3.57
C LEU A 68 -6.93 -7.30 -3.42
N LYS A 69 -7.44 -7.04 -2.22
CA LYS A 69 -8.87 -6.87 -1.95
C LYS A 69 -9.46 -5.67 -2.69
N ALA A 70 -8.74 -4.55 -2.74
CA ALA A 70 -9.16 -3.37 -3.51
C ALA A 70 -9.16 -3.63 -5.02
N GLN A 71 -8.18 -4.38 -5.54
CA GLN A 71 -8.14 -4.80 -6.95
C GLN A 71 -9.27 -5.77 -7.27
N ALA A 72 -9.49 -6.80 -6.44
CA ALA A 72 -10.57 -7.76 -6.61
C ALA A 72 -11.93 -7.03 -6.65
N LYS A 73 -12.18 -6.10 -5.72
CA LYS A 73 -13.43 -5.31 -5.71
C LYS A 73 -13.65 -4.52 -7.00
N ARG A 74 -12.58 -3.95 -7.59
CA ARG A 74 -12.68 -3.24 -8.88
C ARG A 74 -13.00 -4.18 -10.03
N ILE A 75 -12.35 -5.34 -10.07
CA ILE A 75 -12.59 -6.35 -11.11
C ILE A 75 -14.04 -6.86 -11.02
N THR A 76 -14.53 -7.17 -9.82
CA THR A 76 -15.92 -7.59 -9.62
C THR A 76 -16.90 -6.54 -10.12
N ALA A 77 -16.68 -5.26 -9.81
CA ALA A 77 -17.57 -4.19 -10.29
C ALA A 77 -17.61 -4.05 -11.82
N ILE A 78 -16.48 -4.31 -12.51
CA ILE A 78 -16.44 -4.31 -13.98
C ILE A 78 -17.26 -5.47 -14.52
N ILE A 79 -17.06 -6.68 -13.98
CA ILE A 79 -17.78 -7.89 -14.40
C ILE A 79 -19.28 -7.70 -14.18
N ASP A 80 -19.70 -7.18 -13.03
CA ASP A 80 -21.11 -6.95 -12.71
C ASP A 80 -21.75 -5.96 -13.70
N ASN A 81 -21.03 -4.89 -14.08
CA ASN A 81 -21.53 -3.93 -15.05
C ASN A 81 -21.64 -4.53 -16.46
N GLU A 82 -20.63 -5.27 -16.91
CA GLU A 82 -20.66 -5.92 -18.24
C GLU A 82 -21.78 -6.96 -18.34
N LEU A 83 -21.98 -7.76 -17.28
CA LEU A 83 -23.09 -8.72 -17.22
C LEU A 83 -24.45 -8.04 -17.25
N PHE A 84 -24.60 -6.92 -16.54
CA PHE A 84 -25.82 -6.12 -16.55
C PHE A 84 -26.13 -5.59 -17.96
N GLU A 85 -25.16 -4.98 -18.63
CA GLU A 85 -25.32 -4.47 -19.99
C GLU A 85 -25.65 -5.59 -21.00
N PHE A 86 -24.97 -6.73 -20.88
CA PHE A 86 -25.18 -7.87 -21.76
C PHE A 86 -26.59 -8.47 -21.58
N THR A 87 -27.02 -8.67 -20.35
CA THR A 87 -28.38 -9.19 -20.06
C THR A 87 -29.46 -8.22 -20.49
N ALA A 88 -29.26 -6.90 -20.34
CA ALA A 88 -30.18 -5.89 -20.86
C ALA A 88 -30.31 -5.97 -22.39
N LYS A 89 -29.18 -6.13 -23.10
CA LYS A 89 -29.17 -6.30 -24.56
C LYS A 89 -29.92 -7.56 -25.01
N ILE A 90 -29.72 -8.70 -24.33
CA ILE A 90 -30.44 -9.93 -24.66
C ILE A 90 -31.93 -9.76 -24.45
N LYS A 91 -32.36 -9.23 -23.29
CA LYS A 91 -33.78 -9.01 -23.00
C LYS A 91 -34.45 -8.15 -24.06
N LYS A 92 -33.78 -7.06 -24.45
CA LYS A 92 -34.27 -6.18 -25.52
C LYS A 92 -34.45 -6.95 -26.84
N LYS A 93 -33.44 -7.73 -27.27
CA LYS A 93 -33.54 -8.53 -28.50
C LYS A 93 -34.69 -9.53 -28.48
N ILE A 94 -34.94 -10.19 -27.33
CA ILE A 94 -36.06 -11.14 -27.19
C ILE A 94 -37.39 -10.40 -27.36
N ILE A 95 -37.56 -9.27 -26.66
CA ILE A 95 -38.78 -8.45 -26.77
C ILE A 95 -38.99 -7.96 -28.20
N ASP A 96 -37.93 -7.46 -28.85
CA ASP A 96 -38.00 -6.98 -30.24
C ASP A 96 -38.31 -8.11 -31.25
N SER A 97 -38.17 -9.38 -30.86
CA SER A 97 -38.42 -10.56 -31.71
C SER A 97 -39.78 -11.24 -31.44
N LEU A 98 -40.57 -10.74 -30.47
CA LEU A 98 -41.92 -11.20 -30.13
C LEU A 98 -42.97 -10.28 -30.76
#